data_AF-A0A160DYG9-F1
#
_entry.id   AF-A0A160DYG9-F1
#
_cell.length_a   1.000
_cell.length_b   1.000
_cell.length_c   1.000
_cell.angle_alpha   90.00
_cell.angle_beta   90.00
_cell.angle_gamma   90.00
#
_symmetry.space_group_name_H-M   'P 1'
#
loop_
_entity.id
_entity.type
_entity.pdbx_description
1 polymer ?
#
loop_
_entity_poly.entity_id
_entity_poly.type
_entity_poly.pdbx_seq_one_letter_code
_entity_poly.pdbx_strand_id
1 'polypeptide(L)'
;MKWHLILAAAALFPIACEATELGSRQGPAVIDASMQPALDAEVQRRRDIEQFLAPIKSERDLAEHLDTQLGRGSPLDRLSTHARTRFLGSLTFNERGLTGYRYDDLEAELGVSEAFQVLSLFGAQDTLGTLRLRQTTDRDAQLQALYGKGSEAVAADHFNYKCVSRATCEFGNNFICMSGCLTYIQ
;
A
#
# COMPACT_ATOMS: atom_id res chain seq x y z
N MET A 1 -54.07 51.14 -40.59
CA MET A 1 -53.06 50.39 -39.81
C MET A 1 -51.95 49.99 -40.78
N LYS A 2 -50.86 50.76 -40.80
CA LYS A 2 -49.65 50.56 -41.63
C LYS A 2 -48.50 50.39 -40.65
N TRP A 3 -47.87 49.21 -40.64
CA TRP A 3 -46.69 48.93 -39.82
C TRP A 3 -45.45 49.54 -40.51
N HIS A 4 -44.77 50.43 -39.80
CA HIS A 4 -43.45 50.92 -40.20
C HIS A 4 -42.37 50.17 -39.42
N LEU A 5 -41.43 49.64 -40.20
CA LEU A 5 -40.18 49.01 -39.81
C LEU A 5 -39.33 49.97 -38.95
N ILE A 6 -38.79 49.47 -37.84
CA ILE A 6 -37.70 50.11 -37.11
C ILE A 6 -36.40 49.43 -37.56
N LEU A 7 -35.61 50.14 -38.35
CA LEU A 7 -34.19 49.85 -38.60
C LEU A 7 -33.37 50.70 -37.63
N ALA A 8 -32.77 50.06 -36.63
CA ALA A 8 -31.72 50.69 -35.81
C ALA A 8 -30.40 49.96 -36.11
N ALA A 9 -29.51 50.67 -36.79
CA ALA A 9 -28.15 50.22 -37.10
C ALA A 9 -27.33 50.10 -35.82
N ALA A 10 -26.96 48.87 -35.45
CA ALA A 10 -26.02 48.61 -34.37
C ALA A 10 -24.59 48.83 -34.88
N ALA A 11 -23.91 49.80 -34.26
CA ALA A 11 -22.53 50.15 -34.55
C ALA A 11 -21.57 49.01 -34.16
N LEU A 12 -20.64 48.73 -35.08
CA LEU A 12 -19.48 47.87 -34.89
C LEU A 12 -18.55 48.44 -33.81
N PHE A 13 -18.24 47.64 -32.79
CA PHE A 13 -17.02 47.78 -32.00
C PHE A 13 -16.12 46.57 -32.27
N PRO A 14 -14.86 46.77 -32.70
CA PRO A 14 -13.91 45.68 -32.84
C PRO A 14 -13.42 45.29 -31.44
N ILE A 15 -13.84 44.11 -30.96
CA ILE A 15 -13.23 43.51 -29.77
C ILE A 15 -11.91 42.91 -30.25
N ALA A 16 -10.82 43.63 -29.96
CA ALA A 16 -9.47 43.11 -30.10
C ALA A 16 -9.33 41.86 -29.24
N CYS A 17 -8.76 40.82 -29.84
CA CYS A 17 -8.42 39.56 -29.23
C CYS A 17 -7.21 39.76 -28.31
N GLU A 18 -7.41 39.76 -27.00
CA GLU A 18 -6.37 39.39 -26.04
C GLU A 18 -6.74 38.02 -25.51
N ALA A 19 -6.17 36.98 -26.14
CA ALA A 19 -6.10 35.67 -25.54
C ALA A 19 -5.14 35.76 -24.35
N THR A 20 -5.68 36.02 -23.17
CA THR A 20 -4.94 35.86 -21.92
C THR A 20 -4.62 34.38 -21.79
N GLU A 21 -3.39 34.00 -22.11
CA GLU A 21 -2.86 32.69 -21.79
C GLU A 21 -2.86 32.53 -20.27
N LEU A 22 -3.92 31.92 -19.74
CA LEU A 22 -3.93 31.33 -18.41
C LEU A 22 -3.03 30.09 -18.45
N GLY A 23 -1.72 30.35 -18.44
CA GLY A 23 -0.70 29.39 -18.05
C GLY A 23 -0.96 28.95 -16.62
N SER A 24 -1.83 27.96 -16.45
CA SER A 24 -2.00 27.24 -15.20
C SER A 24 -0.77 26.37 -14.98
N ARG A 25 0.30 26.98 -14.46
CA ARG A 25 1.35 26.27 -13.75
C ARG A 25 0.74 25.77 -12.44
N GLN A 26 0.02 24.66 -12.48
CA GLN A 26 -0.24 23.89 -11.27
C GLN A 26 1.11 23.35 -10.78
N GLY A 27 1.68 24.01 -9.78
CA GLY A 27 2.73 23.41 -8.96
C GLY A 27 2.22 22.10 -8.32
N PRO A 28 3.12 21.25 -7.81
CA PRO A 28 2.71 20.00 -7.18
C PRO A 28 1.69 20.29 -6.07
N ALA A 29 0.57 19.57 -6.08
CA ALA A 29 -0.48 19.69 -5.08
C ALA A 29 0.14 19.49 -3.69
N VAL A 30 0.24 20.57 -2.91
CA VAL A 30 0.66 20.50 -1.52
C VAL A 30 -0.51 19.86 -0.77
N ILE A 31 -0.31 18.64 -0.27
CA ILE A 31 -1.27 18.02 0.65
C ILE A 31 -1.31 18.92 1.88
N ASP A 32 -2.46 19.57 2.12
CA ASP A 32 -2.67 20.35 3.34
C ASP A 32 -2.54 19.42 4.54
N ALA A 33 -1.70 19.77 5.51
CA ALA A 33 -1.50 19.01 6.75
C ALA A 33 -2.81 18.77 7.51
N SER A 34 -3.85 19.59 7.27
CA SER A 34 -5.19 19.38 7.80
C SER A 34 -5.86 18.07 7.32
N MET A 35 -5.43 17.51 6.18
CA MET A 35 -5.94 16.25 5.62
C MET A 35 -5.28 15.00 6.19
N GLN A 36 -4.20 15.16 6.97
CA GLN A 36 -3.41 14.05 7.49
C GLN A 36 -4.24 13.03 8.28
N PRO A 37 -5.13 13.43 9.23
CA PRO A 37 -5.93 12.46 10.00
C PRO A 37 -6.89 11.63 9.13
N ALA A 38 -7.41 12.23 8.05
CA ALA A 38 -8.30 11.52 7.12
C ALA A 38 -7.52 10.49 6.28
N LEU A 39 -6.30 10.83 5.87
CA LEU A 39 -5.40 9.90 5.19
C LEU A 39 -5.00 8.74 6.11
N ASP A 40 -4.66 9.03 7.36
CA ASP A 40 -4.26 8.02 8.34
C ASP A 40 -5.42 7.05 8.62
N ALA A 41 -6.64 7.56 8.77
CA ALA A 41 -7.85 6.74 8.94
C ALA A 41 -8.16 5.87 7.71
N GLU A 42 -7.90 6.36 6.50
CA GLU A 42 -8.06 5.59 5.26
C GLU A 42 -7.04 4.45 5.19
N VAL A 43 -5.77 4.73 5.50
CA VAL A 43 -4.71 3.71 5.53
C VAL A 43 -5.02 2.64 6.56
N GLN A 44 -5.46 3.02 7.77
CA GLN A 44 -5.84 2.06 8.80
C GLN A 44 -7.02 1.19 8.35
N ARG A 45 -8.06 1.79 7.75
CA ARG A 45 -9.22 1.03 7.26
C ARG A 45 -8.81 0.02 6.18
N ARG A 46 -7.93 0.42 5.25
CA ARG A 46 -7.39 -0.50 4.24
C ARG A 46 -6.70 -1.68 4.92
N ARG A 47 -5.80 -1.43 5.86
CA ARG A 47 -5.08 -2.48 6.61
C ARG A 47 -6.02 -3.46 7.32
N ASP A 48 -7.04 -2.93 8.00
CA ASP A 48 -8.03 -3.78 8.69
C ASP A 48 -8.78 -4.69 7.71
N ILE A 49 -9.15 -4.16 6.52
CA ILE A 49 -9.78 -4.94 5.46
C ILE A 49 -8.82 -5.99 4.91
N GLU A 50 -7.56 -5.63 4.66
CA GLU A 50 -6.54 -6.54 4.12
C GLU A 50 -6.25 -7.70 5.08
N GLN A 51 -6.11 -7.42 6.38
CA GLN A 51 -5.97 -8.46 7.41
C GLN A 51 -7.24 -9.30 7.54
N PHE A 52 -8.42 -8.68 7.44
CA PHE A 52 -9.69 -9.42 7.47
C PHE A 52 -9.87 -10.35 6.26
N LEU A 53 -9.39 -9.97 5.09
CA LEU A 53 -9.49 -10.78 3.87
C LEU A 53 -8.31 -11.74 3.66
N ALA A 54 -7.27 -11.66 4.50
CA ALA A 54 -6.08 -12.50 4.39
C ALA A 54 -6.43 -14.00 4.43
N PRO A 55 -5.95 -14.80 3.46
CA PRO A 55 -6.13 -16.25 3.47
C PRO A 55 -5.46 -16.96 4.65
N ILE A 56 -4.31 -16.46 5.12
CA ILE A 56 -3.50 -17.08 6.17
C ILE A 56 -3.45 -16.15 7.38
N LYS A 57 -4.14 -16.52 8.46
CA LYS A 57 -4.20 -15.73 9.70
C LYS A 57 -3.61 -16.46 10.90
N SER A 58 -3.26 -17.73 10.75
CA SER A 58 -2.73 -18.56 11.84
C SER A 58 -1.76 -19.61 11.31
N GLU A 59 -1.00 -20.24 12.21
CA GLU A 59 -0.13 -21.37 11.87
C GLU A 59 -0.92 -22.55 11.26
N ARG A 60 -2.15 -22.76 11.71
CA ARG A 60 -3.03 -23.81 11.16
C ARG A 60 -3.40 -23.50 9.71
N ASP A 61 -3.81 -22.25 9.42
CA ASP A 61 -4.14 -21.84 8.04
C ASP A 61 -2.90 -21.90 7.14
N LEU A 62 -1.71 -21.57 7.70
CA LEU A 62 -0.45 -21.70 6.98
C LEU A 62 -0.18 -23.17 6.62
N ALA A 63 -0.29 -24.08 7.58
CA ALA A 63 -0.09 -25.51 7.34
C ALA A 63 -1.06 -26.04 6.26
N GLU A 64 -2.33 -25.65 6.32
CA GLU A 64 -3.35 -26.01 5.32
C GLU A 64 -3.03 -25.44 3.94
N HIS A 65 -2.61 -24.18 3.86
CA HIS A 65 -2.20 -23.56 2.59
C HIS A 65 -0.98 -24.26 1.99
N LEU A 66 0.00 -24.62 2.81
CA LEU A 66 1.19 -25.32 2.33
C LEU A 66 0.86 -26.73 1.80
N ASP A 67 -0.02 -27.48 2.47
CA ASP A 67 -0.44 -28.80 2.02
C ASP A 67 -1.24 -28.76 0.70
N THR A 68 -2.08 -27.73 0.56
CA THR A 68 -3.02 -27.64 -0.56
C THR A 68 -2.46 -26.91 -1.78
N GLN A 69 -1.59 -25.91 -1.60
CA GLN A 69 -1.16 -24.99 -2.67
C GLN A 69 0.34 -25.00 -2.98
N LEU A 70 1.22 -25.44 -2.06
CA LEU A 70 2.66 -25.36 -2.29
C LEU A 70 3.08 -26.28 -3.44
N GLY A 71 3.92 -25.78 -4.36
CA GLY A 71 4.32 -26.47 -5.59
C GLY A 71 3.22 -26.53 -6.65
N ARG A 72 2.06 -25.92 -6.41
CA ARG A 72 0.90 -25.89 -7.32
C ARG A 72 0.60 -24.48 -7.82
N GLY A 73 1.59 -23.59 -7.80
CA GLY A 73 1.45 -22.20 -8.24
C GLY A 73 1.16 -21.23 -7.11
N SER A 74 1.53 -21.57 -5.88
CA SER A 74 1.47 -20.65 -4.75
C SER A 74 2.40 -19.46 -4.99
N PRO A 75 2.08 -18.23 -4.54
CA PRO A 75 3.05 -17.13 -4.52
C PRO A 75 4.36 -17.49 -3.79
N LEU A 76 4.28 -18.39 -2.78
CA LEU A 76 5.44 -18.89 -2.05
C LEU A 76 6.39 -19.77 -2.90
N ASP A 77 5.96 -20.23 -4.07
CA ASP A 77 6.80 -21.00 -5.01
C ASP A 77 7.84 -20.13 -5.72
N ARG A 78 7.71 -18.79 -5.64
CA ARG A 78 8.68 -17.83 -6.19
C ARG A 78 9.97 -17.73 -5.37
N LEU A 79 9.90 -18.07 -4.09
CA LEU A 79 11.05 -18.11 -3.22
C LEU A 79 11.81 -19.42 -3.39
N SER A 80 13.14 -19.33 -3.34
CA SER A 80 14.00 -20.49 -3.19
C SER A 80 13.62 -21.28 -1.93
N THR A 81 13.89 -22.59 -1.92
CA THR A 81 13.54 -23.45 -0.77
C THR A 81 14.09 -22.88 0.55
N HIS A 82 15.32 -22.36 0.53
CA HIS A 82 15.96 -21.81 1.73
C HIS A 82 15.34 -20.47 2.17
N ALA A 83 15.10 -19.56 1.24
CA ALA A 83 14.44 -18.28 1.52
C ALA A 83 13.03 -18.50 2.06
N ARG A 84 12.26 -19.39 1.42
CA ARG A 84 10.92 -19.76 1.89
C ARG A 84 10.96 -20.30 3.31
N THR A 85 11.87 -21.23 3.62
CA THR A 85 11.99 -21.76 4.98
C THR A 85 12.28 -20.68 6.02
N ARG A 86 13.21 -19.74 5.73
CA ARG A 86 13.56 -18.65 6.66
C ARG A 86 12.46 -17.61 6.82
N PHE A 87 11.75 -17.30 5.73
CA PHE A 87 10.59 -16.41 5.74
C PHE A 87 9.46 -17.02 6.55
N LEU A 88 9.03 -18.24 6.22
CA LEU A 88 7.92 -18.91 6.91
C LEU A 88 8.23 -19.16 8.39
N GLY A 89 9.47 -19.55 8.72
CA GLY A 89 9.91 -19.72 10.11
C GLY A 89 10.08 -18.41 10.90
N SER A 90 9.91 -17.25 10.26
CA SER A 90 9.94 -15.94 10.93
C SER A 90 8.56 -15.37 11.24
N LEU A 91 7.51 -15.97 10.70
CA LEU A 91 6.15 -15.46 10.84
C LEU A 91 5.69 -15.59 12.29
N THR A 92 5.15 -14.51 12.84
CA THR A 92 4.47 -14.52 14.15
C THR A 92 3.01 -14.17 13.97
N PHE A 93 2.13 -14.83 14.71
CA PHE A 93 0.68 -14.65 14.61
C PHE A 93 0.05 -14.29 15.95
N ASN A 94 -1.14 -13.69 15.89
CA ASN A 94 -2.08 -13.60 17.00
C ASN A 94 -3.51 -13.91 16.51
N GLU A 95 -4.52 -13.62 17.31
CA GLU A 95 -5.94 -13.88 17.01
C GLU A 95 -6.47 -13.08 15.81
N ARG A 96 -5.77 -12.02 15.41
CA ARG A 96 -6.13 -11.16 14.27
C ARG A 96 -5.33 -11.42 13.01
N GLY A 97 -4.24 -12.19 13.08
CA GLY A 97 -3.41 -12.49 11.92
C GLY A 97 -1.92 -12.31 12.17
N LEU A 98 -1.21 -11.95 11.11
CA LEU A 98 0.25 -11.76 11.15
C LEU A 98 0.62 -10.55 12.02
N THR A 99 1.62 -10.72 12.88
CA THR A 99 2.15 -9.69 13.78
C THR A 99 3.60 -9.32 13.47
N GLY A 100 4.30 -10.13 12.69
CA GLY A 100 5.67 -9.84 12.30
C GLY A 100 6.24 -10.89 11.36
N TYR A 101 7.27 -10.50 10.62
CA TYR A 101 7.97 -11.35 9.67
C TYR A 101 9.35 -10.77 9.31
N ARG A 102 10.22 -11.59 8.70
CA ARG A 102 11.52 -11.20 8.16
C ARG A 102 11.42 -10.88 6.67
N TYR A 103 12.04 -9.80 6.19
CA TYR A 103 11.82 -9.31 4.82
C TYR A 103 13.03 -9.41 3.88
N ASP A 104 14.23 -9.70 4.39
CA ASP A 104 15.48 -9.71 3.59
C ASP A 104 15.44 -10.69 2.40
N ASP A 105 14.90 -11.88 2.61
CA ASP A 105 14.72 -12.86 1.55
C ASP A 105 13.71 -12.40 0.48
N LEU A 106 12.70 -11.60 0.87
CA LEU A 106 11.76 -11.00 -0.09
C LEU A 106 12.48 -9.95 -0.94
N GLU A 107 13.28 -9.08 -0.33
CA GLU A 107 14.06 -8.06 -1.04
C GLU A 107 15.12 -8.67 -1.96
N ALA A 108 15.76 -9.76 -1.52
CA ALA A 108 16.82 -10.43 -2.27
C ALA A 108 16.29 -11.15 -3.50
N GLU A 109 15.12 -11.80 -3.41
CA GLU A 109 14.66 -12.72 -4.44
C GLU A 109 13.50 -12.17 -5.29
N LEU A 110 12.63 -11.31 -4.74
CA LEU A 110 11.36 -10.96 -5.39
C LEU A 110 11.36 -9.57 -6.05
N GLY A 111 10.54 -9.44 -7.10
CA GLY A 111 10.08 -8.12 -7.58
C GLY A 111 8.87 -7.60 -6.79
N VAL A 112 8.48 -6.34 -7.01
CA VAL A 112 7.35 -5.71 -6.27
C VAL A 112 6.05 -6.52 -6.43
N SER A 113 5.66 -6.89 -7.65
CA SER A 113 4.43 -7.66 -7.88
C SER A 113 4.44 -9.03 -7.20
N GLU A 114 5.60 -9.69 -7.14
CA GLU A 114 5.73 -11.01 -6.52
C GLU A 114 5.68 -10.90 -4.99
N ALA A 115 6.38 -9.93 -4.41
CA ALA A 115 6.29 -9.64 -2.98
C ALA A 115 4.86 -9.23 -2.58
N PHE A 116 4.16 -8.45 -3.42
CA PHE A 116 2.75 -8.12 -3.19
C PHE A 116 1.89 -9.38 -3.11
N GLN A 117 2.07 -10.34 -4.01
CA GLN A 117 1.31 -11.59 -3.99
C GLN A 117 1.61 -12.42 -2.74
N VAL A 118 2.89 -12.51 -2.34
CA VAL A 118 3.29 -13.23 -1.12
C VAL A 118 2.70 -12.57 0.13
N LEU A 119 2.86 -11.25 0.28
CA LEU A 119 2.40 -10.52 1.46
C LEU A 119 0.86 -10.47 1.54
N SER A 120 0.16 -10.49 0.40
CA SER A 120 -1.31 -10.57 0.35
C SER A 120 -1.87 -11.88 0.92
N LEU A 121 -1.08 -12.96 0.95
CA LEU A 121 -1.50 -14.19 1.62
C LEU A 121 -1.73 -13.98 3.13
N PHE A 122 -1.05 -12.99 3.70
CA PHE A 122 -1.02 -12.72 5.14
C PHE A 122 -1.65 -11.36 5.52
N GLY A 123 -2.19 -10.62 4.55
CA GLY A 123 -2.73 -9.27 4.77
C GLY A 123 -1.65 -8.24 5.15
N ALA A 124 -0.42 -8.43 4.66
CA ALA A 124 0.74 -7.61 5.01
C ALA A 124 1.23 -6.71 3.86
N GLN A 125 0.51 -6.67 2.74
CA GLN A 125 0.91 -5.94 1.54
C GLN A 125 1.08 -4.43 1.76
N ASP A 126 0.47 -3.85 2.80
CA ASP A 126 0.67 -2.44 3.13
C ASP A 126 2.12 -2.09 3.51
N THR A 127 2.92 -3.09 3.88
CA THR A 127 4.35 -2.92 4.18
C THR A 127 5.23 -2.77 2.93
N LEU A 128 4.71 -3.00 1.72
CA LEU A 128 5.48 -2.91 0.47
C LEU A 128 6.18 -1.57 0.29
N GLY A 129 5.57 -0.47 0.75
CA GLY A 129 6.15 0.87 0.70
C GLY A 129 7.48 0.98 1.46
N THR A 130 7.72 0.10 2.44
CA THR A 130 8.91 0.10 3.30
C THR A 130 10.03 -0.79 2.79
N LEU A 131 9.72 -1.69 1.84
CA LEU A 131 10.67 -2.67 1.33
C LEU A 131 11.43 -2.14 0.11
N ARG A 132 12.71 -2.50 0.00
CA ARG A 132 13.61 -2.18 -1.12
C ARG A 132 13.53 -3.27 -2.20
N LEU A 133 12.35 -3.35 -2.81
CA LEU A 133 12.05 -4.36 -3.83
C LEU A 133 12.48 -3.91 -5.23
N ARG A 134 12.83 -4.88 -6.07
CA ARG A 134 13.18 -4.62 -7.48
C ARG A 134 11.93 -4.26 -8.28
N GLN A 135 11.94 -3.11 -8.93
CA GLN A 135 10.93 -2.71 -9.90
C GLN A 135 11.39 -3.11 -11.30
N THR A 136 10.57 -3.91 -11.99
CA THR A 136 10.91 -4.44 -13.31
C THR A 136 9.82 -4.21 -14.35
N THR A 137 8.62 -3.82 -13.93
CA THR A 137 7.46 -3.61 -14.79
C THR A 137 6.66 -2.35 -14.42
N ASP A 138 5.84 -1.87 -15.33
CA ASP A 138 4.91 -0.76 -15.05
C ASP A 138 3.92 -1.10 -13.93
N ARG A 139 3.55 -2.39 -13.80
CA ARG A 139 2.71 -2.87 -12.70
C ARG A 139 3.41 -2.72 -11.35
N ASP A 140 4.71 -2.99 -11.29
CA ASP A 140 5.51 -2.79 -10.07
C ASP A 140 5.50 -1.31 -9.66
N ALA A 141 5.67 -0.40 -10.63
CA ALA A 141 5.61 1.03 -10.37
C ALA A 141 4.22 1.49 -9.87
N GLN A 142 3.14 0.93 -10.42
CA GLN A 142 1.77 1.21 -9.96
C GLN A 142 1.53 0.71 -8.54
N LEU A 143 1.96 -0.52 -8.21
CA LEU A 143 1.84 -1.08 -6.86
C LEU A 143 2.65 -0.25 -5.86
N GLN A 144 3.88 0.13 -6.20
CA GLN A 144 4.68 1.00 -5.34
C GLN A 144 4.03 2.38 -5.17
N ALA A 145 3.40 2.94 -6.21
CA ALA A 145 2.71 4.22 -6.09
C ALA A 145 1.46 4.14 -5.20
N LEU A 146 0.75 3.00 -5.23
CA LEU A 146 -0.43 2.76 -4.39
C LEU A 146 -0.05 2.57 -2.92
N TYR A 147 0.95 1.73 -2.65
CA TYR A 147 1.35 1.33 -1.30
C TYR A 147 2.46 2.20 -0.68
N GLY A 148 3.20 2.97 -1.49
CA GLY A 148 4.27 3.86 -1.04
C GLY A 148 3.82 5.27 -0.67
N LYS A 149 2.54 5.63 -0.91
CA LYS A 149 1.99 6.97 -0.59
C LYS A 149 1.28 7.06 0.76
N GLY A 150 1.20 5.96 1.50
CA GLY A 150 0.73 5.97 2.89
C GLY A 150 1.82 6.47 3.82
N SER A 151 1.97 7.79 3.89
CA SER A 151 2.40 8.55 5.09
C SER A 151 3.44 7.88 6.00
N GLU A 152 4.65 8.45 6.07
CA GLU A 152 5.62 8.17 7.15
C GLU A 152 5.01 8.25 8.57
N ALA A 153 3.84 8.88 8.74
CA ALA A 153 3.12 8.99 10.01
C ALA A 153 2.17 7.80 10.31
N VAL A 154 1.84 6.94 9.34
CA VAL A 154 1.07 5.69 9.56
C VAL A 154 1.99 4.45 9.62
N ALA A 155 3.29 4.66 9.87
CA ALA A 155 4.23 3.59 10.19
C ALA A 155 3.93 3.01 11.59
N ALA A 156 2.73 2.47 11.78
CA ALA A 156 2.37 1.61 12.90
C ALA A 156 3.13 0.28 12.81
N ASP A 157 3.66 -0.05 11.63
CA ASP A 157 4.63 -1.12 11.45
C ASP A 157 6.06 -0.58 11.63
N HIS A 158 6.84 -1.26 12.45
CA HIS A 158 8.20 -0.88 12.77
C HIS A 158 9.20 -1.68 11.93
N PHE A 159 9.79 -1.02 10.95
CA PHE A 159 10.87 -1.57 10.12
C PHE A 159 12.16 -1.73 10.93
N ASN A 160 12.83 -2.88 10.80
CA ASN A 160 13.93 -3.34 11.65
C ASN A 160 13.56 -3.59 13.12
N TYR A 161 12.31 -4.02 13.35
CA TYR A 161 11.86 -4.49 14.65
C TYR A 161 11.15 -5.84 14.50
N LYS A 162 11.20 -6.67 15.54
CA LYS A 162 10.51 -7.96 15.65
C LYS A 162 9.44 -7.90 16.74
N CYS A 163 8.29 -8.53 16.50
CA CYS A 163 7.30 -8.76 17.55
C CYS A 163 7.79 -9.89 18.46
N VAL A 164 8.16 -9.59 19.70
CA VAL A 164 8.69 -10.60 20.64
C VAL A 164 7.65 -11.09 21.64
N SER A 165 6.68 -10.24 21.93
CA SER A 165 5.54 -10.54 22.80
C SER A 165 4.44 -9.51 22.52
N ARG A 166 3.26 -9.73 23.11
CA ARG A 166 2.12 -8.81 22.98
C ARG A 166 2.56 -7.38 23.31
N ALA A 167 2.23 -6.46 22.43
CA ALA A 167 2.55 -5.04 22.51
C ALA A 167 4.05 -4.71 22.67
N THR A 168 4.93 -5.61 22.24
CA THR A 168 6.38 -5.44 22.41
C THR A 168 7.12 -5.68 21.09
N CYS A 169 7.57 -4.58 20.48
CA CYS A 169 8.50 -4.59 19.36
C CYS A 169 9.93 -4.34 19.87
N GLU A 170 10.84 -5.26 19.59
CA GLU A 170 12.27 -5.08 19.87
C GLU A 170 13.05 -4.88 18.58
N PHE A 171 14.17 -4.14 18.63
CA PHE A 171 15.05 -4.03 17.47
C PHE A 171 15.47 -5.41 16.95
N GLY A 172 15.38 -5.60 15.65
CA GLY A 172 15.73 -6.82 14.95
C GLY A 172 15.97 -6.51 13.48
N ASN A 173 17.23 -6.60 13.05
CA ASN A 173 17.59 -6.38 11.65
C ASN A 173 16.77 -7.28 10.72
N ASN A 174 16.30 -6.71 9.62
CA ASN A 174 15.56 -7.43 8.59
C ASN A 174 14.18 -7.95 9.02
N PHE A 175 13.60 -7.42 10.09
CA PHE A 175 12.22 -7.73 10.50
C PHE A 175 11.29 -6.53 10.37
N ILE A 176 10.00 -6.84 10.21
CA ILE A 176 8.91 -5.89 10.42
C ILE A 176 8.09 -6.35 11.61
N CYS A 177 7.91 -5.45 12.58
CA CYS A 177 6.96 -5.62 13.67
C CYS A 177 5.68 -4.91 13.27
N MET A 178 4.61 -5.65 13.03
CA MET A 178 3.38 -5.07 12.49
C MET A 178 2.52 -4.46 13.60
N SER A 179 1.64 -3.53 13.22
CA SER A 179 0.68 -2.87 14.13
C SER A 179 -0.21 -3.85 14.90
N GLY A 180 -0.47 -5.03 14.33
CA GLY A 180 -1.15 -6.14 14.99
C GLY A 180 -0.45 -6.63 16.27
N CYS A 181 0.88 -6.49 16.35
CA CYS A 181 1.65 -6.77 17.56
C CYS A 181 1.29 -5.81 18.71
N LEU A 182 1.05 -4.54 18.39
CA LEU A 182 0.85 -3.44 19.35
C LEU A 182 -0.54 -3.38 19.97
N THR A 183 -1.49 -4.11 19.42
CA THR A 183 -2.89 -3.87 19.76
C THR A 183 -3.35 -4.77 20.92
N TYR A 184 -3.95 -4.19 21.95
CA TYR A 184 -4.59 -4.93 23.04
C TYR A 184 -5.87 -5.62 22.55
N ILE A 185 -5.96 -6.95 22.66
CA ILE A 185 -7.24 -7.67 22.73
C ILE A 185 -8.02 -7.13 23.95
N GLN A 186 -9.19 -6.54 23.72
CA GLN A 186 -10.17 -6.23 24.76
C GLN A 186 -11.21 -7.34 24.82
#